data_AF-A0A368FFL7-F1
#
_entry.id   AF-A0A368FFL7-F1
#
_cell.length_a   1.000
_cell.length_b   1.000
_cell.length_c   1.000
_cell.angle_alpha   90.00
_cell.angle_beta   90.00
_cell.angle_gamma   90.00
#
_symmetry.space_group_name_H-M   'P 1'
#
loop_
_entity.id
_entity.type
_entity.pdbx_description
1 polymer ?
#
loop_
_entity_poly.entity_id
_entity_poly.type
_entity_poly.pdbx_seq_one_letter_code
_entity_poly.pdbx_strand_id
1 'polypeptide(L)' 'MVDQEDYNQDTPMHLVCHNGYMEAVTLLHEYGARLDILDEDERISLHRAASEGQLAVGK' A
#
# COMPACT_ATOMS: atom_id res chain seq x y z
N MET A 1 4.94 13.19 -6.06
CA MET A 1 4.21 13.06 -4.78
C MET A 1 4.00 11.57 -4.59
N VAL A 2 4.56 10.96 -3.54
CA VAL A 2 4.50 9.48 -3.37
C VAL A 2 3.14 8.96 -2.89
N ASP A 3 2.28 9.88 -2.46
CA ASP A 3 0.94 9.62 -1.94
C ASP A 3 -0.16 9.97 -2.94
N GLN A 4 0.17 10.11 -4.22
CA GLN A 4 -0.82 10.52 -5.22
C GLN A 4 -1.81 9.39 -5.49
N GLU A 5 -3.09 9.68 -5.29
CA GLU A 5 -4.18 8.74 -5.53
C GLU A 5 -4.55 8.65 -7.02
N ASP A 6 -4.91 7.45 -7.47
CA ASP A 6 -5.52 7.20 -8.78
C ASP A 6 -7.05 7.39 -8.71
N TYR A 7 -7.78 7.14 -9.81
CA TYR A 7 -9.24 7.27 -9.89
C TYR A 7 -10.02 6.44 -8.83
N ASN A 8 -9.38 5.42 -8.25
CA ASN A 8 -9.94 4.55 -7.21
C ASN A 8 -9.49 4.93 -5.79
N GLN A 9 -8.92 6.13 -5.59
CA GLN A 9 -8.27 6.53 -4.33
C GLN A 9 -7.07 5.63 -3.94
N ASP A 10 -6.56 4.85 -4.91
CA ASP A 10 -5.41 3.98 -4.71
C ASP A 10 -4.11 4.79 -4.80
N THR A 11 -3.33 4.77 -3.73
CA THR A 11 -1.95 5.28 -3.75
C THR A 11 -0.98 4.26 -4.33
N PRO A 12 0.24 4.65 -4.74
CA PRO A 12 1.29 3.72 -5.14
C PRO A 12 1.52 2.62 -4.08
N MET A 13 1.34 2.95 -2.80
CA MET A 13 1.45 2.03 -1.68
C MET A 13 0.36 0.95 -1.69
N HIS A 14 -0.88 1.29 -2.03
CA HIS A 14 -1.97 0.31 -2.20
C HIS A 14 -1.64 -0.70 -3.31
N LEU A 15 -1.13 -0.22 -4.44
CA LEU A 15 -0.79 -1.06 -5.59
C LEU A 15 0.34 -2.05 -5.27
N VAL A 16 1.41 -1.60 -4.61
CA VAL A 16 2.53 -2.49 -4.26
C VAL A 16 2.16 -3.48 -3.14
N CYS A 17 1.32 -3.06 -2.19
CA CYS A 17 0.79 -3.93 -1.13
C CYS A 17 -0.15 -5.00 -1.68
N HIS A 18 -1.04 -4.63 -2.61
CA HIS A 18 -1.94 -5.56 -3.28
C HIS A 18 -1.18 -6.60 -4.12
N ASN A 19 -0.11 -6.18 -4.81
CA ASN A 19 0.70 -7.08 -5.64
C ASN A 19 1.80 -7.84 -4.87
N GLY A 20 2.07 -7.51 -3.60
CA GLY A 20 3.14 -8.16 -2.82
C GLY A 20 4.55 -7.68 -3.12
N TYR A 21 4.71 -6.50 -3.72
CA TYR A 21 6.02 -5.97 -4.08
C TYR A 21 6.73 -5.37 -2.87
N MET A 22 7.25 -6.23 -1.99
CA MET A 22 7.88 -5.86 -0.72
C MET A 22 9.07 -4.89 -0.89
N GLU A 23 9.84 -5.02 -1.97
CA GLU A 23 10.93 -4.08 -2.29
C GLU A 23 10.40 -2.69 -2.63
N ALA A 24 9.28 -2.62 -3.37
CA ALA A 24 8.64 -1.35 -3.72
C ALA A 24 7.92 -0.72 -2.51
N VAL A 25 7.36 -1.54 -1.60
CA VAL A 25 6.83 -1.07 -0.30
C VAL A 25 7.94 -0.42 0.52
N THR A 26 9.10 -1.08 0.62
CA THR A 26 10.26 -0.55 1.34
C THR A 26 10.74 0.76 0.73
N LEU A 27 10.86 0.81 -0.60
CA LEU A 27 11.25 2.03 -1.31
C LEU A 27 10.26 3.16 -1.03
N LEU A 28 8.96 2.96 -1.23
CA LEU A 28 7.95 4.00 -0.99
C LEU A 28 7.97 4.50 0.46
N HIS A 29 8.16 3.59 1.42
CA HIS A 29 8.30 3.95 2.83
C HIS A 29 9.56 4.81 3.08
N GLU A 30 10.71 4.47 2.47
CA GLU A 30 11.93 5.29 2.55
C GLU A 30 11.76 6.69 1.95
N TYR A 31 10.92 6.82 0.93
CA TYR A 31 10.55 8.11 0.34
C TYR A 31 9.49 8.89 1.14
N GLY A 32 9.05 8.36 2.28
CA GLY A 32 8.08 9.01 3.17
C GLY A 32 6.62 8.83 2.77
N ALA A 33 6.30 7.76 2.03
CA ALA A 33 4.92 7.46 1.68
C ALA A 33 4.08 7.15 2.92
N ARG A 34 2.85 7.65 2.90
CA ARG A 34 1.88 7.50 3.98
C ARG A 34 1.17 6.15 3.90
N LEU A 35 1.21 5.44 5.03
CA LEU A 35 0.56 4.14 5.22
C LEU A 35 -0.89 4.27 5.71
N ASP A 36 -1.32 5.47 6.10
CA ASP A 36 -2.62 5.79 6.70
C ASP A 36 -3.64 6.34 5.70
N ILE A 37 -3.33 6.33 4.41
CA ILE A 37 -4.26 6.75 3.37
C ILE A 37 -5.28 5.64 3.14
N LEU A 38 -6.54 6.04 3.04
CA LEU A 38 -7.67 5.16 2.79
C LEU A 38 -7.97 5.13 1.28
N ASP A 39 -8.21 3.95 0.74
CA ASP A 39 -8.77 3.76 -0.60
C ASP A 39 -10.29 3.97 -0.63
N GLU A 40 -10.92 3.74 -1.79
CA GLU A 40 -12.36 3.85 -1.99
C GLU A 40 -13.20 2.90 -1.11
N ASP A 41 -12.59 1.84 -0.59
CA ASP A 41 -13.19 0.83 0.29
C ASP A 41 -12.95 1.15 1.78
N GLU A 42 -12.44 2.33 2.09
CA GLU A 42 -12.01 2.74 3.45
C GLU A 42 -10.93 1.79 4.03
N ARG A 43 -10.09 1.21 3.17
CA ARG A 43 -8.99 0.32 3.56
C ARG A 43 -7.66 1.05 3.43
N ILE A 44 -6.73 0.78 4.36
CA ILE A 44 -5.33 1.18 4.17
C ILE A 44 -4.63 0.14 3.30
N SER A 45 -3.52 0.56 2.67
CA SER A 45 -2.65 -0.31 1.87
C SER A 45 -2.31 -1.65 2.55
N LEU A 46 -2.09 -1.65 3.87
CA LEU A 46 -1.84 -2.87 4.65
C LEU A 46 -3.06 -3.80 4.76
N HIS A 47 -4.29 -3.29 4.79
CA HIS A 47 -5.50 -4.11 4.79
C HIS A 47 -5.65 -4.86 3.46
N ARG A 48 -5.31 -4.25 2.32
CA ARG A 48 -5.28 -4.94 1.01
C ARG A 48 -4.19 -6.01 0.95
N ALA A 49 -3.00 -5.75 1.50
CA ALA A 49 -1.98 -6.80 1.63
C ALA A 49 -2.46 -7.98 2.48
N ALA A 50 -3.26 -7.71 3.53
CA ALA A 50 -3.82 -8.74 4.40
C ALA A 50 -4.87 -9.59 3.68
N SER A 51 -5.77 -8.97 2.90
CA SER A 51 -6.84 -9.68 2.19
C SER A 51 -6.30 -10.59 1.10
N GLU A 52 -5.22 -10.19 0.43
CA GLU A 52 -4.59 -10.96 -0.63
C GLU A 52 -3.62 -12.04 -0.12
N GLY A 53 -3.42 -12.16 1.20
CA GLY A 53 -2.44 -13.09 1.77
C GLY A 53 -0.98 -12.71 1.47
N GLN A 54 -0.76 -11.48 1.01
CA GLN A 54 0.54 -10.89 0.68
C GLN A 54 1.29 -10.42 1.94
N LEU A 55 0.67 -10.56 3.11
CA LEU A 55 1.19 -10.10 4.39
C LEU A 55 2.27 -11.05 4.93
N ALA A 56 3.43 -11.01 4.29
CA ALA A 56 4.70 -11.47 4.87
C ALA A 56 5.31 -10.39 5.78
N VAL A 57 4.48 -9.74 6.61
CA VAL A 57 4.95 -8.82 7.65
C VAL A 57 4.72 -9.49 9.00
N GLY A 58 5.75 -10.20 9.46
CA GLY A 58 5.92 -10.48 10.90
C GLY A 58 5.71 -11.91 11.37
N LYS A 59 6.47 -12.87 10.81
CA LYS A 59 7.32 -13.74 11.64
C LYS A 59 8.71 -13.82 11.02
#